data_AF-A0A936L726-F1
#
_entry.id   AF-A0A936L726-F1
#
_cell.length_a   1.000
_cell.length_b   1.000
_cell.length_c   1.000
_cell.angle_alpha   90.00
_cell.angle_beta   90.00
_cell.angle_gamma   90.00
#
_symmetry.space_group_name_H-M   'P 1'
#
loop_
_entity.id
_entity.type
_entity.pdbx_description
1 polymer ?
#
loop_
_entity_poly.entity_id
_entity_poly.type
_entity_poly.pdbx_seq_one_letter_code
_entity_poly.pdbx_strand_id
1 'polypeptide(L)'
;MKFLNYLAMALVLVFFSCENQEKQEVQSLFKSVMEVHDGVMPKMDNIHEARKTLKEKLSTADSTEVFALLEKLDAADEAMMVWMEDFNSSFETMPIQEQKKYLELEMEKINKVRDMMMGSLEETQKWVDSHGGTEKK
;
A
#
# COMPACT_ATOMS: atom_id res chain seq x y z
N MET A 1 -21.53 53.62 10.22
CA MET A 1 -20.44 53.06 11.06
C MET A 1 -20.79 51.69 11.66
N LYS A 2 -22.04 51.38 12.02
CA LYS A 2 -22.42 50.02 12.49
C LYS A 2 -22.28 48.91 11.43
N PHE A 3 -22.62 49.20 10.16
CA PHE A 3 -22.49 48.25 9.03
C PHE A 3 -21.04 47.87 8.70
N LEU A 4 -20.06 48.73 9.02
CA LEU A 4 -18.63 48.46 8.79
C LEU A 4 -18.10 47.40 9.76
N ASN A 5 -18.65 47.33 10.98
CA ASN A 5 -18.32 46.30 11.96
C ASN A 5 -18.93 44.92 11.62
N TYR A 6 -20.06 44.87 10.92
CA TYR A 6 -20.66 43.60 10.47
C TYR A 6 -19.89 42.97 9.30
N LEU A 7 -19.29 43.78 8.42
CA LEU A 7 -18.46 43.30 7.32
C LEU A 7 -17.14 42.68 7.81
N ALA A 8 -16.58 43.20 8.91
CA ALA A 8 -15.39 42.63 9.56
C ALA A 8 -15.68 41.31 10.29
N MET A 9 -16.89 41.13 10.85
CA MET A 9 -17.31 39.92 11.55
C MET A 9 -17.54 38.73 10.59
N ALA A 10 -17.97 39.00 9.34
CA ALA A 10 -18.20 37.97 8.32
C ALA A 10 -16.89 37.41 7.72
N LEU A 11 -15.80 38.20 7.73
CA LEU A 11 -14.53 37.81 7.13
C LEU A 11 -13.74 36.79 7.99
N VAL A 12 -13.93 36.80 9.32
CA VAL A 12 -13.21 35.92 10.25
C VAL A 12 -13.70 34.47 10.20
N LEU A 13 -14.97 34.23 9.85
CA LEU A 13 -15.56 32.89 9.78
C LEU A 13 -15.02 32.05 8.61
N VAL A 14 -14.46 32.68 7.57
CA VAL A 14 -13.95 31.98 6.39
C VAL A 14 -12.60 31.30 6.65
N PHE A 15 -11.76 31.88 7.52
CA PHE A 15 -10.41 31.36 7.79
C PHE A 15 -10.42 30.08 8.65
N PHE A 16 -11.30 29.98 9.65
CA PHE A 16 -11.38 28.78 10.51
C PHE A 16 -11.99 27.57 9.79
N SER A 17 -12.84 27.79 8.78
CA SER A 17 -13.46 26.70 8.04
C SER A 17 -12.48 25.99 7.11
N CYS A 18 -11.48 26.71 6.58
CA CYS A 18 -10.54 26.15 5.62
C CYS A 18 -9.52 25.22 6.29
N GLU A 19 -8.96 25.62 7.44
CA GLU A 19 -7.97 24.81 8.17
C GLU A 19 -8.56 23.48 8.65
N ASN A 20 -9.83 23.48 9.08
CA ASN A 20 -10.48 22.27 9.56
C ASN A 20 -10.76 21.27 8.42
N GLN A 21 -11.06 21.77 7.21
CA GLN A 21 -11.26 20.93 6.03
C GLN A 21 -9.96 20.25 5.60
N GLU A 22 -8.83 20.99 5.55
CA GLU A 22 -7.54 20.43 5.15
C GLU A 22 -7.07 19.31 6.10
N LYS A 23 -7.26 19.48 7.41
CA LYS A 23 -6.98 18.43 8.40
C LYS A 23 -7.80 17.17 8.16
N GLN A 24 -9.09 17.32 7.84
CA GLN A 24 -9.97 16.19 7.53
C GLN A 24 -9.53 15.47 6.25
N GLU A 25 -9.14 16.22 5.21
CA GLU A 25 -8.62 15.64 3.96
C GLU A 25 -7.35 14.81 4.21
N VAL A 26 -6.39 15.34 4.96
CA VAL A 26 -5.16 14.64 5.33
C VAL A 26 -5.45 13.37 6.11
N GLN A 27 -6.34 13.43 7.10
CA GLN A 27 -6.74 12.25 7.88
C GLN A 27 -7.39 11.18 7.01
N SER A 28 -8.27 11.58 6.08
CA SER A 28 -8.91 10.64 5.14
C SER A 28 -7.90 9.99 4.21
N LEU A 29 -6.91 10.75 3.74
CA LEU A 29 -5.87 10.24 2.87
C LEU A 29 -4.96 9.26 3.62
N PHE A 30 -4.53 9.60 4.84
CA PHE A 30 -3.76 8.70 5.70
C PHE A 30 -4.50 7.39 5.93
N LYS A 31 -5.79 7.45 6.28
CA LYS A 31 -6.63 6.26 6.45
C LYS A 31 -6.64 5.41 5.18
N SER A 32 -6.76 6.04 4.02
CA SER A 32 -6.78 5.33 2.74
C SER A 32 -5.43 4.64 2.45
N VAL A 33 -4.30 5.28 2.76
CA VAL A 33 -2.96 4.64 2.61
C VAL A 33 -2.89 3.40 3.51
N MET A 34 -3.29 3.53 4.77
CA MET A 34 -3.26 2.43 5.75
C MET A 34 -4.25 1.32 5.39
N GLU A 35 -5.42 1.63 4.82
CA GLU A 35 -6.37 0.62 4.34
C GLU A 35 -5.77 -0.27 3.25
N VAL A 36 -4.94 0.28 2.35
CA VAL A 36 -4.23 -0.53 1.36
C VAL A 36 -3.17 -1.40 2.04
N HIS A 37 -2.33 -0.81 2.90
CA HIS A 37 -1.31 -1.53 3.66
C HIS A 37 -1.90 -2.71 4.45
N ASP A 38 -2.91 -2.44 5.29
CA ASP A 38 -3.55 -3.44 6.13
C ASP A 38 -4.29 -4.50 5.29
N GLY A 39 -4.77 -4.11 4.11
CA GLY A 39 -5.42 -5.02 3.17
C GLY A 39 -4.47 -6.04 2.55
N VAL A 40 -3.19 -5.70 2.35
CA VAL A 40 -2.19 -6.62 1.77
C VAL A 40 -1.20 -7.20 2.78
N MET A 41 -1.05 -6.63 3.97
CA MET A 41 -0.15 -7.17 5.00
C MET A 41 -0.41 -8.67 5.28
N PRO A 42 -1.67 -9.16 5.41
CA PRO A 42 -1.91 -10.60 5.60
C PRO A 42 -1.48 -11.48 4.42
N LYS A 43 -1.22 -10.90 3.24
CA LYS A 43 -0.77 -11.63 2.04
C LYS A 43 0.73 -11.95 2.08
N MET A 44 1.49 -11.36 3.00
CA MET A 44 2.88 -11.75 3.26
C MET A 44 2.98 -13.24 3.60
N ASP A 45 2.06 -13.75 4.43
CA ASP A 45 1.99 -15.19 4.75
C ASP A 45 1.72 -16.03 3.49
N ASN A 46 0.79 -15.59 2.65
CA ASN A 46 0.51 -16.25 1.36
C ASN A 46 1.76 -16.27 0.45
N ILE A 47 2.55 -15.18 0.43
CA ILE A 47 3.80 -15.11 -0.33
C ILE A 47 4.79 -16.15 0.19
N HIS A 48 4.95 -16.25 1.52
CA HIS A 48 5.81 -17.26 2.13
C HIS A 48 5.36 -18.70 1.82
N GLU A 49 4.07 -18.98 1.88
CA GLU A 49 3.50 -20.29 1.52
C GLU A 49 3.71 -20.63 0.03
N ALA A 50 3.50 -19.65 -0.85
CA ALA A 50 3.74 -19.80 -2.29
C ALA A 50 5.21 -20.11 -2.58
N ARG A 51 6.15 -19.39 -1.94
CA ARG A 51 7.59 -19.65 -2.05
C ARG A 51 7.95 -21.08 -1.61
N LYS A 52 7.37 -21.55 -0.51
CA LYS A 52 7.57 -22.93 -0.03
C LYS A 52 7.09 -23.94 -1.07
N THR A 53 5.89 -23.74 -1.61
CA THR A 53 5.29 -24.60 -2.64
C THR A 53 6.17 -24.69 -3.88
N LEU A 54 6.67 -23.54 -4.38
CA LEU A 54 7.57 -23.50 -5.54
C LEU A 54 8.89 -24.25 -5.28
N LYS A 55 9.49 -24.08 -4.10
CA LYS A 55 10.73 -24.77 -3.72
C LYS A 55 10.56 -26.30 -3.70
N GLU A 56 9.40 -26.80 -3.29
CA GLU A 56 9.10 -28.24 -3.32
C GLU A 56 9.01 -28.78 -4.76
N LYS A 57 8.59 -27.95 -5.72
CA LYS A 57 8.44 -28.33 -7.13
C LYS A 57 9.73 -28.24 -7.96
N LEU A 58 10.81 -27.64 -7.44
CA LEU A 58 12.11 -27.50 -8.14
C LEU A 58 12.69 -28.84 -8.65
N SER A 59 12.36 -29.96 -8.01
CA SER A 59 12.84 -31.28 -8.42
C SER A 59 12.10 -31.88 -9.63
N THR A 60 10.94 -31.33 -9.98
CA THR A 60 10.00 -31.90 -10.97
C THR A 60 9.59 -30.93 -12.08
N ALA A 61 10.01 -29.67 -11.99
CA ALA A 61 9.61 -28.58 -12.89
C ALA A 61 10.81 -27.97 -13.63
N ASP A 62 10.53 -27.15 -14.66
CA ASP A 62 11.54 -26.27 -15.25
C ASP A 62 12.05 -25.30 -14.19
N SER A 63 13.32 -25.42 -13.86
CA SER A 63 13.94 -24.62 -12.82
C SER A 63 13.94 -23.12 -13.16
N THR A 64 14.00 -22.75 -14.45
CA THR A 64 14.06 -21.34 -14.87
C THR A 64 12.76 -20.59 -14.56
N GLU A 65 11.62 -21.19 -14.89
CA GLU A 65 10.32 -20.58 -14.62
C GLU A 65 10.04 -20.49 -13.11
N VAL A 66 10.38 -21.54 -12.37
CA VAL A 66 10.23 -21.56 -10.91
C VAL A 66 11.09 -20.50 -10.24
N PHE A 67 12.34 -20.32 -10.69
CA PHE A 67 13.21 -19.27 -10.17
C PHE A 67 12.67 -17.87 -10.45
N ALA A 68 12.13 -17.61 -11.65
CA ALA A 68 11.54 -16.32 -11.98
C ALA A 68 10.32 -15.99 -11.09
N LEU A 69 9.49 -16.99 -10.76
CA LEU A 69 8.37 -16.81 -9.83
C LEU A 69 8.84 -16.56 -8.39
N LEU A 70 9.88 -17.27 -7.95
CA LEU A 70 10.49 -17.03 -6.64
C LEU A 70 11.05 -15.60 -6.53
N GLU A 71 11.76 -15.12 -7.55
CA GLU A 71 12.28 -13.73 -7.56
C GLU A 71 11.15 -12.69 -7.47
N LYS A 72 10.02 -12.91 -8.15
CA LYS A 72 8.86 -12.01 -8.06
C LYS A 72 8.23 -11.98 -6.66
N LEU A 73 8.09 -13.14 -6.03
CA LEU A 73 7.58 -13.26 -4.67
C LEU A 73 8.53 -12.59 -3.66
N ASP A 74 9.84 -12.80 -3.81
CA ASP A 74 10.87 -12.19 -2.97
C ASP A 74 10.87 -10.66 -3.11
N ALA A 75 10.79 -10.15 -4.35
CA ALA A 75 10.73 -8.72 -4.61
C ALA A 75 9.44 -8.07 -4.06
N ALA A 76 8.32 -8.79 -4.06
CA ALA A 76 7.06 -8.30 -3.50
C ALA A 76 7.09 -8.23 -1.97
N ASP A 77 7.66 -9.25 -1.32
CA ASP A 77 7.90 -9.30 0.12
C ASP A 77 8.81 -8.15 0.56
N GLU A 78 9.95 -7.98 -0.11
CA GLU A 78 10.91 -6.91 0.16
C GLU A 78 10.29 -5.53 -0.06
N ALA A 79 9.49 -5.33 -1.11
CA ALA A 79 8.85 -4.04 -1.38
C ALA A 79 7.92 -3.59 -0.24
N MET A 80 7.19 -4.51 0.39
CA MET A 80 6.37 -4.19 1.57
C MET A 80 7.24 -3.85 2.78
N MET A 81 8.30 -4.62 3.02
CA MET A 81 9.23 -4.36 4.13
C MET A 81 9.91 -3.00 4.01
N VAL A 82 10.42 -2.67 2.82
CA VAL A 82 11.03 -1.37 2.52
C VAL A 82 10.02 -0.24 2.68
N TRP A 83 8.79 -0.42 2.21
CA TRP A 83 7.76 0.60 2.39
C TRP A 83 7.47 0.88 3.87
N MET A 84 7.37 -0.16 4.71
CA MET A 84 7.15 0.00 6.16
C MET A 84 8.34 0.68 6.85
N GLU A 85 9.56 0.39 6.42
CA GLU A 85 10.78 1.01 6.95
C GLU A 85 10.88 2.50 6.55
N ASP A 86 10.58 2.81 5.29
CA ASP A 86 10.68 4.15 4.72
C ASP A 86 9.50 5.07 5.11
N PHE A 87 8.38 4.50 5.57
CA PHE A 87 7.21 5.29 5.97
C PHE A 87 7.54 6.16 7.19
N ASN A 88 7.44 7.48 7.02
CA ASN A 88 7.74 8.43 8.08
C ASN A 88 6.58 8.51 9.07
N SER A 89 6.70 7.81 10.20
CA SER A 89 5.71 7.83 11.28
C SER A 89 5.51 9.21 11.94
N SER A 90 6.38 10.18 11.67
CA SER A 90 6.31 11.55 12.19
C SER A 90 5.83 12.56 11.16
N PHE A 91 5.21 12.13 10.05
CA PHE A 91 4.74 13.04 8.99
C PHE A 91 3.79 14.14 9.53
N GLU A 92 3.03 13.88 10.60
CA GLU A 92 2.13 14.84 11.23
C GLU A 92 2.83 16.11 11.77
N THR A 93 4.16 16.07 11.95
CA THR A 93 4.92 17.26 12.36
C THR A 93 5.22 18.22 11.20
N MET A 94 4.95 17.80 9.95
CA MET A 94 5.13 18.63 8.76
C MET A 94 4.01 19.69 8.64
N PRO A 95 4.19 20.77 7.87
CA PRO A 95 3.09 21.65 7.48
C PRO A 95 1.97 20.88 6.77
N ILE A 96 0.70 21.25 6.98
CA ILE A 96 -0.47 20.49 6.48
C ILE A 96 -0.45 20.20 4.97
N GLN A 97 0.06 21.14 4.17
CA GLN A 97 0.19 20.99 2.72
C GLN A 97 1.28 19.97 2.34
N GLU A 98 2.37 19.91 3.13
CA GLU A 98 3.41 18.91 2.95
C GLU A 98 2.94 17.52 3.40
N GLN A 99 2.12 17.44 4.46
CA GLN A 99 1.48 16.18 4.88
C GLN A 99 0.63 15.60 3.75
N LYS A 100 -0.22 16.42 3.12
CA LYS A 100 -1.07 15.99 2.00
C LYS A 100 -0.23 15.45 0.84
N LYS A 101 0.77 16.22 0.39
CA LYS A 101 1.65 15.81 -0.70
C LYS A 101 2.44 14.53 -0.37
N TYR A 102 2.91 14.42 0.87
CA TYR A 102 3.62 13.22 1.34
C TYR A 102 2.71 11.98 1.24
N LEU A 103 1.50 12.06 1.78
CA LEU A 103 0.56 10.94 1.76
C LEU A 103 0.05 10.60 0.35
N GLU A 104 -0.05 11.57 -0.56
CA GLU A 104 -0.37 11.31 -1.98
C GLU A 104 0.73 10.44 -2.63
N LEU A 105 1.99 10.72 -2.33
CA LEU A 105 3.12 9.91 -2.80
C LEU A 105 3.15 8.53 -2.12
N GLU A 106 2.88 8.46 -0.82
CA GLU A 106 2.79 7.17 -0.11
C GLU A 106 1.63 6.31 -0.63
N MET A 107 0.50 6.93 -1.00
CA MET A 107 -0.60 6.25 -1.67
C MET A 107 -0.15 5.61 -2.99
N GLU A 108 0.61 6.33 -3.82
CA GLU A 108 1.15 5.75 -5.06
C GLU A 108 2.09 4.58 -4.79
N LYS A 109 2.97 4.70 -3.80
CA LYS A 109 3.93 3.66 -3.43
C LYS A 109 3.22 2.40 -2.92
N ILE A 110 2.32 2.54 -1.96
CA ILE A 110 1.63 1.38 -1.38
C ILE A 110 0.72 0.66 -2.39
N ASN A 111 0.15 1.39 -3.36
CA ASN A 111 -0.58 0.77 -4.47
C ASN A 111 0.35 -0.07 -5.38
N LYS A 112 1.57 0.41 -5.66
CA LYS A 112 2.56 -0.38 -6.41
C LYS A 112 2.98 -1.64 -5.65
N VAL A 113 3.20 -1.51 -4.34
CA VAL A 113 3.49 -2.67 -3.46
C VAL A 113 2.33 -3.67 -3.51
N ARG A 114 1.08 -3.21 -3.35
CA ARG A 114 -0.11 -4.06 -3.49
C ARG A 114 -0.12 -4.82 -4.82
N ASP A 115 0.12 -4.11 -5.93
CA ASP A 115 0.06 -4.71 -7.26
C ASP A 115 1.18 -5.75 -7.47
N MET A 116 2.38 -5.51 -6.92
CA MET A 116 3.47 -6.51 -6.91
C MET A 116 3.11 -7.75 -6.09
N MET A 117 2.55 -7.57 -4.89
CA MET A 117 2.14 -8.68 -4.02
C MET A 117 1.02 -9.51 -4.66
N MET A 118 -0.04 -8.85 -5.13
CA MET A 118 -1.18 -9.54 -5.73
C MET A 118 -0.80 -10.19 -7.06
N GLY A 119 0.00 -9.52 -7.89
CA GLY A 119 0.47 -10.04 -9.17
C GLY A 119 1.37 -11.25 -9.03
N SER A 120 2.36 -11.22 -8.12
CA SER A 120 3.25 -12.36 -7.87
C SER A 120 2.50 -13.59 -7.35
N LEU A 121 1.51 -13.38 -6.48
CA LEU A 121 0.62 -14.44 -6.00
C LEU A 121 -0.27 -15.01 -7.12
N GLU A 122 -0.90 -14.15 -7.92
CA GLU A 122 -1.77 -14.59 -9.02
C GLU A 122 -0.99 -15.39 -10.07
N GLU A 123 0.18 -14.91 -10.48
CA GLU A 123 1.05 -15.61 -11.41
C GLU A 123 1.51 -16.96 -10.86
N THR A 124 1.92 -17.00 -9.59
CA THR A 124 2.33 -18.25 -8.94
C THR A 124 1.18 -19.24 -8.87
N GLN A 125 -0.04 -18.79 -8.52
CA GLN A 125 -1.21 -19.65 -8.48
C GLN A 125 -1.53 -20.25 -9.86
N LYS A 126 -1.48 -19.44 -10.93
CA LYS A 126 -1.68 -19.94 -12.31
C LYS A 126 -0.63 -20.99 -12.69
N TRP A 127 0.62 -20.79 -12.27
CA TRP A 127 1.68 -21.75 -12.51
C TRP A 127 1.42 -23.05 -11.74
N VAL A 128 1.05 -22.96 -10.46
CA VAL A 128 0.70 -24.12 -9.63
C VAL A 128 -0.49 -24.88 -10.21
N ASP A 129 -1.53 -24.20 -10.69
CA ASP A 129 -2.71 -24.85 -11.28
C ASP A 129 -2.38 -25.59 -12.59
N SER A 130 -1.44 -25.08 -13.38
CA SER A 130 -1.02 -25.68 -14.66
C SER A 130 0.00 -26.82 -14.49
N HIS A 131 0.77 -26.83 -13.40
CA HIS A 131 1.83 -27.82 -13.14
C HIS A 131 1.54 -28.73 -11.94
N GLY A 132 0.43 -28.52 -11.25
CA GLY A 132 0.00 -29.21 -10.03
C GLY A 132 -0.91 -30.41 -10.27
N GLY A 133 -0.71 -31.15 -11.37
CA GLY A 133 -1.47 -32.37 -11.66
C GLY A 133 -1.64 -33.30 -10.44
N THR A 134 -2.88 -33.37 -9.95
CA THR A 134 -3.45 -34.34 -8.98
C THR A 134 -2.77 -34.49 -7.60
N GLU A 135 -3.16 -33.64 -6.65
CA GLU A 135 -3.35 -34.09 -5.25
C GLU A 135 -4.74 -33.67 -4.75
N LYS A 136 -5.78 -34.24 -5.35
CA LYS A 136 -6.99 -34.52 -4.58
C LYS A 136 -6.72 -35.78 -3.78
N LYS A 137 -6.54 -35.65 -2.47
CA LYS A 137 -6.78 -36.73 -1.53
C LYS A 137 -7.63 -36.21 -0.38
#